data_AF-A0A6P6UPG6-F1
#
_entry.id   AF-A0A6P6UPG6-F1
#
_cell.length_a   1.000
_cell.length_b   1.000
_cell.length_c   1.000
_cell.angle_alpha   90.00
_cell.angle_beta   90.00
_cell.angle_gamma   90.00
#
_symmetry.space_group_name_H-M   'P 1'
#
loop_
_entity.id
_entity.type
_entity.pdbx_description
1 polymer ?
#
loop_
_entity_poly.entity_id
_entity_poly.type
_entity_poly.pdbx_seq_one_letter_code
_entity_poly.pdbx_strand_id
1 'polypeptide(L)'
;MMMKRQAGAGAGVGRYRGESTASLSNSSIAFSNSGSSGVCMMSTAWRDEQQPSFINFISCFLSANSFRLNIVPIAPDFIFNCGGLSIAFIFVTNWDSNLTASVFTRVQKLKEQFAHLYVVVNLPTEEQNDSFVRSYFKSDMEFGRPTFMPVLDTEMGFEKILKIALARGIAKRQDAISKLKADRERSVQTMDAYLRVVTSIPGIDSHDANALNQAVGSIEAIAKASKEYILEYTDLSAEKAETITRFFRDQSYYLGPKIS
;
A
#
# COMPACT_ATOMS: atom_id res chain seq x y z
N MET A 1 -43.63 -49.82 32.47
CA MET A 1 -44.78 -48.96 32.20
C MET A 1 -44.28 -47.74 31.44
N MET A 2 -44.76 -47.56 30.21
CA MET A 2 -44.38 -46.52 29.25
C MET A 2 -44.77 -45.12 29.74
N MET A 3 -44.00 -44.10 29.33
CA MET A 3 -44.58 -42.97 28.59
C MET A 3 -43.51 -42.23 27.77
N LYS A 4 -43.77 -42.17 26.45
CA LYS A 4 -43.11 -41.40 25.40
C LYS A 4 -43.47 -39.92 25.49
N ARG A 5 -42.57 -39.03 25.07
CA ARG A 5 -42.88 -37.75 24.38
C ARG A 5 -41.80 -37.52 23.33
N GLN A 6 -42.07 -37.85 22.06
CA GLN A 6 -42.68 -37.04 20.99
C GLN A 6 -41.75 -35.97 20.40
N ALA A 7 -41.39 -36.22 19.14
CA ALA A 7 -40.79 -35.30 18.19
C ALA A 7 -41.86 -34.34 17.63
N GLY A 8 -41.45 -33.12 17.31
CA GLY A 8 -42.23 -32.15 16.56
C GLY A 8 -41.36 -31.51 15.48
N ALA A 9 -41.59 -31.91 14.23
CA ALA A 9 -41.17 -31.21 13.03
C ALA A 9 -42.28 -30.22 12.64
N GLY A 10 -41.90 -28.99 12.30
CA GLY A 10 -42.83 -27.95 11.83
C GLY A 10 -42.06 -26.86 11.11
N ALA A 11 -42.11 -26.90 9.78
CA ALA A 11 -41.42 -26.02 8.86
C ALA A 11 -41.95 -24.57 8.93
N GLY A 12 -41.05 -23.62 9.18
CA GLY A 12 -41.27 -22.19 8.98
C GLY A 12 -40.66 -21.74 7.66
N VAL A 13 -41.50 -21.53 6.64
CA VAL A 13 -41.11 -20.95 5.35
C VAL A 13 -40.92 -19.44 5.54
N GLY A 14 -39.67 -19.03 5.75
CA GLY A 14 -39.26 -17.63 5.74
C GLY A 14 -38.75 -17.22 4.36
N ARG A 15 -39.58 -16.51 3.59
CA ARG A 15 -39.15 -15.75 2.41
C ARG A 15 -38.20 -14.65 2.85
N TYR A 16 -36.91 -14.75 2.51
CA TYR A 16 -36.02 -13.58 2.49
C TYR A 16 -35.95 -13.01 1.08
N ARG A 17 -36.48 -11.79 1.00
CA ARG A 17 -36.50 -10.86 -0.12
C ARG A 17 -35.08 -10.32 -0.32
N GLY A 18 -34.70 -10.15 -1.58
CA GLY A 18 -33.32 -9.95 -2.01
C GLY A 18 -32.58 -8.78 -1.37
N GLU A 19 -31.29 -9.02 -1.14
CA GLU A 19 -30.30 -7.98 -0.97
C GLU A 19 -29.43 -7.92 -2.23
N SER A 20 -29.31 -6.69 -2.71
CA SER A 20 -28.63 -6.27 -3.91
C SER A 20 -27.15 -6.66 -3.87
N THR A 21 -26.72 -7.45 -4.83
CA THR A 21 -25.30 -7.68 -5.10
C THR A 21 -24.69 -6.38 -5.61
N ALA A 22 -24.09 -5.61 -4.70
CA ALA A 22 -23.23 -4.50 -5.05
C ALA A 22 -22.04 -5.06 -5.86
N SER A 23 -22.08 -4.83 -7.17
CA SER A 23 -20.98 -5.08 -8.08
C SER A 23 -19.78 -4.22 -7.64
N LEU A 24 -18.80 -4.87 -7.02
CA LEU A 24 -17.46 -4.31 -6.89
C LEU A 24 -16.90 -4.17 -8.31
N SER A 25 -17.11 -3.00 -8.89
CA SER A 25 -16.42 -2.60 -10.11
C SER A 25 -14.93 -2.53 -9.77
N ASN A 26 -14.20 -3.55 -10.23
CA ASN A 26 -12.75 -3.51 -10.34
C ASN A 26 -12.38 -2.31 -11.20
N SER A 27 -12.06 -1.20 -10.55
CA SER A 27 -11.27 -0.14 -11.17
C SER A 27 -9.83 -0.64 -11.25
N SER A 28 -9.59 -1.54 -12.19
CA SER A 28 -8.25 -1.83 -12.66
C SER A 28 -7.72 -0.56 -13.31
N ILE A 29 -7.10 0.31 -12.52
CA ILE A 29 -6.10 1.24 -13.04
C ILE A 29 -4.97 0.33 -13.53
N ALA A 30 -5.05 -0.04 -14.80
CA ALA A 30 -3.99 -0.70 -15.53
C ALA A 30 -2.82 0.29 -15.59
N PHE A 31 -1.97 0.25 -14.57
CA PHE A 31 -0.62 0.79 -14.71
C PHE A 31 0.10 -0.13 -15.69
N SER A 32 0.29 0.38 -16.91
CA SER A 32 1.23 -0.16 -17.89
C SER A 32 2.64 -0.05 -17.32
N ASN A 33 2.98 -0.99 -16.46
CA ASN A 33 4.32 -1.13 -15.92
C ASN A 33 5.12 -1.97 -16.92
N SER A 34 5.73 -1.34 -17.93
CA SER A 34 6.75 -1.96 -18.79
C SER A 34 8.08 -2.21 -18.04
N GLY A 35 8.01 -2.42 -16.73
CA GLY A 35 9.14 -2.63 -15.83
C GLY A 35 8.88 -3.79 -14.88
N SER A 36 9.91 -4.62 -14.70
CA SER A 36 9.96 -5.76 -13.78
C SER A 36 9.26 -5.48 -12.44
N SER A 37 8.42 -6.41 -11.98
CA SER A 37 7.72 -6.37 -10.68
C SER A 37 8.70 -6.26 -9.49
N GLY A 38 9.92 -6.75 -9.69
CA GLY A 38 10.99 -6.70 -8.71
C GLY A 38 12.06 -7.76 -8.97
N VAL A 39 12.96 -7.90 -8.01
CA VAL A 39 14.00 -8.94 -7.99
C VAL A 39 13.72 -9.88 -6.83
N CYS A 40 13.73 -11.18 -7.11
CA CYS A 40 13.78 -12.24 -6.11
C CYS A 40 15.22 -12.75 -6.03
N MET A 41 15.83 -12.64 -4.87
CA MET A 41 17.10 -13.27 -4.55
C MET A 41 16.81 -14.59 -3.84
N MET A 42 17.39 -15.69 -4.31
CA MET A 42 17.26 -17.02 -3.73
C MET A 42 18.61 -17.49 -3.22
N SER A 43 18.64 -18.06 -2.01
CA SER A 43 19.86 -18.59 -1.41
C SER A 43 20.41 -19.76 -2.23
N THR A 44 21.71 -19.74 -2.52
CA THR A 44 22.42 -20.86 -3.13
C THR A 44 22.31 -22.11 -2.28
N ALA A 45 22.56 -22.00 -0.96
CA ALA A 45 22.51 -23.13 -0.04
C ALA A 45 21.12 -23.77 0.02
N TRP A 46 20.07 -22.94 0.17
CA TRP A 46 18.70 -23.45 0.21
C TRP A 46 18.30 -24.12 -1.10
N ARG A 47 18.66 -23.52 -2.25
CA ARG A 47 18.36 -24.07 -3.57
C ARG A 47 18.96 -25.47 -3.75
N ASP A 48 20.20 -25.65 -3.31
CA ASP A 48 20.94 -26.90 -3.49
C ASP A 48 20.36 -28.06 -2.66
N GLU A 49 19.55 -27.75 -1.63
CA GLU A 49 18.78 -28.73 -0.85
C GLU A 49 17.43 -29.11 -1.50
N GLN A 50 16.96 -28.37 -2.50
CA GLN A 50 15.64 -28.59 -3.09
C GLN A 50 15.67 -29.50 -4.33
N GLN A 51 14.52 -30.12 -4.63
CA GLN A 51 14.33 -30.87 -5.86
C GLN A 51 14.40 -29.96 -7.10
N PRO A 52 15.07 -30.38 -8.19
CA PRO A 52 15.20 -29.57 -9.40
C PRO A 52 13.85 -29.15 -10.01
N SER A 53 12.82 -30.00 -9.93
CA SER A 53 11.47 -29.71 -10.40
C SER A 53 10.86 -28.52 -9.67
N PHE A 54 11.07 -28.42 -8.36
CA PHE A 54 10.54 -27.33 -7.55
C PHE A 54 11.27 -26.01 -7.83
N ILE A 55 12.59 -26.06 -8.01
CA ILE A 55 13.37 -24.89 -8.45
C ILE A 55 12.91 -24.40 -9.83
N ASN A 56 12.61 -25.33 -10.75
CA ASN A 56 12.04 -24.98 -12.05
C ASN A 56 10.66 -24.33 -11.92
N PHE A 57 9.77 -24.89 -11.09
CA PHE A 57 8.48 -24.28 -10.76
C PHE A 57 8.65 -22.84 -10.28
N ILE A 58 9.52 -22.59 -9.30
CA ILE A 58 9.81 -21.25 -8.75
C ILE A 58 10.25 -20.29 -9.86
N SER A 59 11.20 -20.71 -10.69
CA SER A 59 11.73 -19.90 -11.79
C SER A 59 10.64 -19.52 -12.81
N CYS A 60 9.84 -20.50 -13.25
CA CYS A 60 8.71 -20.29 -14.13
C CYS A 60 7.66 -19.37 -13.49
N PHE A 61 7.32 -19.60 -12.23
CA PHE A 61 6.30 -18.86 -11.49
C PHE A 61 6.72 -17.39 -11.29
N LEU A 62 7.98 -17.13 -10.94
CA LEU A 62 8.53 -15.77 -10.85
C LEU A 62 8.52 -15.07 -12.20
N SER A 63 8.93 -15.76 -13.27
CA SER A 63 8.96 -15.22 -14.63
C SER A 63 7.56 -14.83 -15.10
N ALA A 64 6.57 -15.69 -14.87
CA ALA A 64 5.15 -15.42 -15.17
C ALA A 64 4.61 -14.19 -14.41
N ASN A 65 5.18 -13.89 -13.24
CA ASN A 65 4.83 -12.72 -12.42
C ASN A 65 5.80 -11.53 -12.61
N SER A 66 6.64 -11.54 -13.66
CA SER A 66 7.58 -10.47 -14.02
C SER A 66 8.65 -10.17 -12.95
N PHE A 67 9.01 -11.15 -12.13
CA PHE A 67 10.15 -11.07 -11.23
C PHE A 67 11.42 -11.65 -11.87
N ARG A 68 12.54 -10.97 -11.66
CA ARG A 68 13.86 -11.50 -12.02
C ARG A 68 14.40 -12.34 -10.86
N LEU A 69 14.79 -13.57 -11.15
CA LEU A 69 15.41 -14.48 -10.18
C LEU A 69 16.94 -14.34 -10.21
N ASN A 70 17.54 -14.04 -9.07
CA ASN A 70 18.98 -14.05 -8.86
C ASN A 70 19.32 -15.09 -7.80
N ILE A 71 20.30 -15.95 -8.08
CA ILE A 71 20.76 -16.96 -7.13
C ILE A 71 22.07 -16.46 -6.51
N VAL A 72 22.08 -16.27 -5.19
CA VAL A 72 23.16 -15.59 -4.48
C VAL A 72 23.37 -16.18 -3.07
N PRO A 73 24.57 -16.10 -2.49
CA PRO A 73 24.83 -16.59 -1.13
C PRO A 73 24.25 -15.62 -0.09
N ILE A 74 22.97 -15.80 0.26
CA ILE A 74 22.25 -15.00 1.25
C ILE A 74 21.81 -15.85 2.45
N ALA A 75 21.66 -15.22 3.61
CA ALA A 75 21.29 -15.89 4.86
C ALA A 75 19.79 -16.26 4.95
N PRO A 76 18.82 -15.43 4.51
CA PRO A 76 17.44 -15.89 4.29
C PRO A 76 17.34 -16.80 3.06
N ASP A 77 16.26 -17.57 2.94
CA ASP A 77 16.04 -18.43 1.78
C ASP A 77 15.65 -17.61 0.55
N PHE A 78 14.82 -16.57 0.76
CA PHE A 78 14.48 -15.60 -0.26
C PHE A 78 14.54 -14.17 0.25
N ILE A 79 14.94 -13.24 -0.62
CA ILE A 79 14.74 -11.80 -0.43
C ILE A 79 14.04 -11.25 -1.66
N PHE A 80 12.88 -10.64 -1.45
CA PHE A 80 12.15 -9.91 -2.47
C PHE A 80 12.43 -8.42 -2.35
N ASN A 81 12.91 -7.83 -3.44
CA ASN A 81 13.06 -6.39 -3.60
C ASN A 81 12.00 -5.89 -4.59
N CYS A 82 10.92 -5.29 -4.08
CA CYS A 82 9.82 -4.78 -4.87
C CYS A 82 9.21 -3.53 -4.21
N GLY A 83 8.80 -2.54 -5.02
CA GLY A 83 8.15 -1.33 -4.53
C GLY A 83 9.01 -0.47 -3.57
N GLY A 84 10.34 -0.57 -3.65
CA GLY A 84 11.27 0.12 -2.74
C GLY A 84 11.37 -0.54 -1.35
N LEU A 85 10.87 -1.77 -1.20
CA LEU A 85 10.92 -2.54 0.03
C LEU A 85 11.77 -3.81 -0.17
N SER A 86 12.49 -4.21 0.89
CA SER A 86 13.17 -5.49 0.97
C SER A 86 12.44 -6.38 1.99
N ILE A 87 12.08 -7.59 1.58
CA ILE A 87 11.30 -8.54 2.37
C ILE A 87 12.01 -9.88 2.37
N ALA A 88 12.38 -10.37 3.55
CA ALA A 88 13.07 -11.62 3.73
C ALA A 88 12.11 -12.76 4.09
N PHE A 89 12.42 -13.96 3.61
CA PHE A 89 11.68 -15.17 3.89
C PHE A 89 12.61 -16.29 4.34
N ILE A 90 12.18 -17.02 5.36
CA ILE A 90 12.66 -18.37 5.66
C ILE A 90 11.58 -19.33 5.14
N PHE A 91 11.95 -20.31 4.33
CA PHE A 91 11.04 -21.30 3.78
C PHE A 91 11.48 -22.71 4.16
N VAL A 92 10.85 -23.24 5.21
CA VAL A 92 11.06 -24.61 5.68
C VAL A 92 10.19 -25.56 4.86
N THR A 93 10.79 -26.21 3.85
CA THR A 93 10.08 -27.11 2.92
C THR A 93 9.90 -28.53 3.46
N ASN A 94 10.71 -28.91 4.45
CA ASN A 94 10.61 -30.17 5.17
C ASN A 94 10.72 -29.93 6.68
N TRP A 95 9.65 -30.17 7.42
CA TRP A 95 9.63 -30.02 8.87
C TRP A 95 10.15 -31.28 9.57
N ASP A 96 11.29 -31.16 10.24
CA ASP A 96 11.86 -32.19 11.12
C ASP A 96 11.87 -31.71 12.57
N SER A 97 11.19 -32.47 13.44
CA SER A 97 11.13 -32.24 14.88
C SER A 97 12.51 -32.18 15.56
N ASN A 98 13.52 -32.85 15.00
CA ASN A 98 14.89 -32.86 15.53
C ASN A 98 15.68 -31.59 15.19
N LEU A 99 15.27 -30.86 14.15
CA LEU A 99 15.96 -29.65 13.67
C LEU A 99 15.26 -28.36 14.10
N THR A 100 14.25 -28.45 14.96
CA THR A 100 13.45 -27.31 15.44
C THR A 100 14.30 -26.21 16.05
N ALA A 101 15.26 -26.56 16.90
CA ALA A 101 16.14 -25.60 17.57
C ALA A 101 16.98 -24.77 16.57
N SER A 102 17.46 -25.38 15.48
CA SER A 102 18.24 -24.66 14.47
C SER A 102 17.36 -23.70 13.67
N VAL A 103 16.13 -24.10 13.33
CA VAL A 103 15.13 -23.25 12.66
C VAL A 103 14.83 -22.02 13.53
N PHE A 104 14.46 -22.20 14.79
CA PHE A 104 14.10 -21.05 15.65
C PHE A 104 15.29 -20.15 15.97
N THR A 105 16.49 -20.72 16.14
CA THR A 105 17.73 -19.91 16.30
C THR A 105 17.99 -19.05 15.06
N ARG A 106 17.82 -19.63 13.85
CA ARG A 106 17.96 -18.90 12.59
C ARG A 106 16.91 -17.79 12.47
N VAL A 107 15.67 -18.07 12.86
CA VAL A 107 14.57 -17.09 12.88
C VAL A 107 14.91 -15.90 13.77
N GLN A 108 15.39 -16.15 15.00
CA GLN A 108 15.74 -15.08 15.94
C GLN A 108 16.86 -14.18 15.39
N LYS A 109 17.93 -14.78 14.86
CA LYS A 109 19.03 -14.02 14.24
C LYS A 109 18.56 -13.16 13.07
N LEU A 110 17.73 -13.70 12.19
CA LEU A 110 17.25 -12.96 11.02
C LEU A 110 16.19 -11.90 11.38
N LYS A 111 15.41 -12.11 12.44
CA LYS A 111 14.42 -11.14 12.94
C LYS A 111 15.09 -9.82 13.35
N GLU A 112 16.29 -9.88 13.90
CA GLU A 112 17.08 -8.70 14.28
C GLU A 112 17.64 -7.94 13.06
N GLN A 113 17.83 -8.64 11.93
CA GLN A 113 18.45 -8.06 10.72
C GLN A 113 17.42 -7.50 9.72
N PHE A 114 16.20 -8.06 9.70
CA PHE A 114 15.20 -7.72 8.70
C PHE A 114 13.91 -7.21 9.35
N ALA A 115 13.56 -5.94 9.05
CA ALA A 115 12.30 -5.33 9.49
C ALA A 115 11.05 -6.06 8.95
N HIS A 116 11.19 -6.77 7.83
CA HIS A 116 10.13 -7.55 7.20
C HIS A 116 10.61 -8.98 6.96
N LEU A 117 10.49 -9.81 8.00
CA LEU A 117 10.77 -11.24 7.95
C LEU A 117 9.47 -12.05 8.05
N TYR A 118 9.35 -13.05 7.20
CA TYR A 118 8.28 -14.04 7.21
C TYR A 118 8.87 -15.44 7.24
N VAL A 119 8.17 -16.36 7.90
CA VAL A 119 8.55 -17.78 7.95
C VAL A 119 7.42 -18.58 7.34
N VAL A 120 7.70 -19.30 6.26
CA VAL A 120 6.76 -20.24 5.64
C VAL A 120 7.21 -21.64 6.00
N VAL A 121 6.29 -22.46 6.51
CA VAL A 121 6.60 -23.81 6.99
C VAL A 121 5.64 -24.79 6.33
N ASN A 122 6.19 -25.73 5.58
CA ASN A 122 5.42 -26.81 4.97
C ASN A 122 5.13 -27.89 6.02
N LEU A 123 3.84 -28.09 6.32
CA LEU A 123 3.30 -28.99 7.34
C LEU A 123 2.14 -29.79 6.71
N PRO A 124 2.43 -30.74 5.80
CA PRO A 124 1.41 -31.51 5.10
C PRO A 124 0.55 -32.39 6.00
N THR A 125 1.02 -32.77 7.20
CA THR A 125 0.29 -33.64 8.13
C THR A 125 -0.08 -32.95 9.44
N GLU A 126 -1.15 -33.43 10.08
CA GLU A 126 -1.57 -32.97 11.41
C GLU A 126 -0.47 -33.18 12.47
N GLU A 127 0.26 -34.30 12.39
CA GLU A 127 1.37 -34.62 13.30
C GLU A 127 2.53 -33.61 13.19
N GLN A 128 2.85 -33.17 11.97
CA GLN A 128 3.85 -32.12 11.75
C GLN A 128 3.34 -30.77 12.25
N ASN A 129 2.07 -30.46 12.03
CA ASN A 129 1.46 -29.24 12.57
C ASN A 129 1.50 -29.22 14.10
N ASP A 130 1.13 -30.31 14.75
CA ASP A 130 1.22 -30.48 16.20
C ASP A 130 2.66 -30.32 16.72
N SER A 131 3.60 -30.97 16.04
CA SER A 131 5.03 -30.85 16.35
C SER A 131 5.52 -29.40 16.24
N PHE A 132 5.12 -28.70 15.17
CA PHE A 132 5.40 -27.29 14.95
C PHE A 132 4.83 -26.42 16.07
N VAL A 133 3.55 -26.57 16.40
CA VAL A 133 2.88 -25.79 17.45
C VAL A 133 3.58 -25.96 18.79
N ARG A 134 3.88 -27.21 19.20
CA ARG A 134 4.61 -27.49 20.45
C ARG A 134 5.99 -26.83 20.45
N SER A 135 6.70 -26.90 19.33
CA SER A 135 8.06 -26.34 19.23
C SER A 135 8.06 -24.81 19.19
N TYR A 136 7.05 -24.20 18.56
CA TYR A 136 6.85 -22.75 18.51
C TYR A 136 6.69 -22.19 19.92
N PHE A 137 5.81 -22.79 20.75
CA PHE A 137 5.61 -22.36 22.13
C PHE A 137 6.81 -22.66 23.02
N LYS A 138 7.47 -23.81 22.85
CA LYS A 138 8.67 -24.16 23.63
C LYS A 138 9.85 -23.20 23.37
N SER A 139 9.89 -22.57 22.20
CA SER A 139 10.99 -21.69 21.80
C SER A 139 10.75 -20.22 22.16
N ASP A 140 9.73 -19.92 22.97
CA ASP A 140 9.35 -18.56 23.39
C ASP A 140 9.23 -17.58 22.21
N MET A 141 8.66 -18.04 21.08
CA MET A 141 8.43 -17.17 19.93
C MET A 141 7.38 -16.10 20.25
N GLU A 142 7.72 -14.85 19.97
CA GLU A 142 6.76 -13.75 20.04
C GLU A 142 5.68 -13.90 18.97
N PHE A 143 4.42 -13.83 19.39
CA PHE A 143 3.29 -13.91 18.49
C PHE A 143 3.36 -12.80 17.43
N GLY A 144 3.35 -13.22 16.16
CA GLY A 144 3.36 -12.31 15.00
C GLY A 144 4.72 -11.68 14.67
N ARG A 145 5.81 -11.98 15.39
CA ARG A 145 7.15 -11.42 15.14
C ARG A 145 8.29 -12.46 15.14
N PRO A 146 8.71 -12.99 13.97
CA PRO A 146 8.10 -12.78 12.65
C PRO A 146 6.77 -13.51 12.49
N THR A 147 6.05 -13.22 11.41
CA THR A 147 4.83 -13.96 11.07
C THR A 147 5.20 -15.35 10.53
N PHE A 148 4.68 -16.39 11.18
CA PHE A 148 4.77 -17.78 10.70
C PHE A 148 3.53 -18.13 9.88
N MET A 149 3.73 -18.86 8.80
CA MET A 149 2.69 -19.26 7.87
C MET A 149 2.80 -20.76 7.58
N PRO A 150 1.97 -21.60 8.23
CA PRO A 150 1.88 -23.00 7.88
C PRO A 150 1.21 -23.15 6.50
N VAL A 151 1.72 -24.08 5.70
CA VAL A 151 1.19 -24.44 4.37
C VAL A 151 1.20 -25.96 4.21
N LEU A 152 0.31 -26.49 3.38
CA LEU A 152 0.17 -27.94 3.16
C LEU A 152 1.04 -28.46 2.02
N ASP A 153 1.51 -27.55 1.16
CA ASP A 153 2.24 -27.87 -0.06
C ASP A 153 3.30 -26.79 -0.33
N THR A 154 4.41 -27.19 -0.95
CA THR A 154 5.55 -26.32 -1.23
C THR A 154 5.27 -25.29 -2.33
N GLU A 155 4.52 -25.65 -3.37
CA GLU A 155 4.13 -24.69 -4.41
C GLU A 155 3.17 -23.64 -3.85
N MET A 156 2.19 -24.07 -3.04
CA MET A 156 1.32 -23.16 -2.28
C MET A 156 2.14 -22.25 -1.36
N GLY A 157 3.16 -22.80 -0.68
CA GLY A 157 4.09 -22.03 0.14
C GLY A 157 4.74 -20.90 -0.64
N PHE A 158 5.29 -21.22 -1.81
CA PHE A 158 5.94 -20.22 -2.66
C PHE A 158 4.95 -19.20 -3.25
N GLU A 159 3.75 -19.63 -3.63
CA GLU A 159 2.69 -18.72 -4.08
C GLU A 159 2.38 -17.68 -2.99
N LYS A 160 2.27 -18.10 -1.73
CA LYS A 160 2.01 -17.19 -0.61
C LYS A 160 3.18 -16.24 -0.35
N ILE A 161 4.43 -16.70 -0.47
CA ILE A 161 5.63 -15.85 -0.42
C ILE A 161 5.50 -14.72 -1.44
N LEU A 162 5.20 -15.05 -2.70
CA LEU A 162 5.06 -14.06 -3.76
C LEU A 162 3.91 -13.08 -3.50
N LYS A 163 2.75 -13.57 -3.05
CA LYS A 163 1.59 -12.71 -2.73
C LYS A 163 1.90 -11.72 -1.62
N ILE A 164 2.61 -12.14 -0.57
CA ILE A 164 3.05 -11.24 0.50
C ILE A 164 4.00 -10.18 -0.06
N ALA A 165 4.99 -10.59 -0.86
CA ALA A 165 5.94 -9.67 -1.45
C ALA A 165 5.24 -8.60 -2.31
N LEU A 166 4.35 -9.02 -3.20
CA LEU A 166 3.54 -8.13 -4.04
C LEU A 166 2.68 -7.17 -3.22
N ALA A 167 1.90 -7.69 -2.26
CA ALA A 167 1.00 -6.87 -1.44
C ALA A 167 1.78 -5.79 -0.67
N ARG A 168 2.93 -6.15 -0.09
CA ARG A 168 3.80 -5.22 0.63
C ARG A 168 4.43 -4.18 -0.30
N GLY A 169 4.90 -4.58 -1.48
CA GLY A 169 5.45 -3.66 -2.47
C GLY A 169 4.40 -2.66 -2.97
N ILE A 170 3.16 -3.11 -3.22
CA ILE A 170 2.04 -2.25 -3.62
C ILE A 170 1.68 -1.27 -2.50
N ALA A 171 1.52 -1.76 -1.27
CA ALA A 171 1.20 -0.92 -0.12
C ALA A 171 2.27 0.17 0.11
N LYS A 172 3.56 -0.18 0.00
CA LYS A 172 4.65 0.78 0.14
C LYS A 172 4.64 1.85 -0.95
N ARG A 173 4.40 1.45 -2.20
CA ARG A 173 4.27 2.40 -3.32
C ARG A 173 3.09 3.34 -3.12
N GLN A 174 1.95 2.81 -2.66
CA GLN A 174 0.77 3.61 -2.39
C GLN A 174 1.00 4.62 -1.26
N ASP A 175 1.67 4.21 -0.17
CA ASP A 175 2.10 5.12 0.91
C ASP A 175 2.99 6.25 0.38
N ALA A 176 3.96 5.92 -0.48
CA ALA A 176 4.84 6.92 -1.09
C ALA A 176 4.06 7.91 -1.98
N ILE A 177 3.11 7.43 -2.79
CA ILE A 177 2.26 8.28 -3.63
C ILE A 177 1.40 9.21 -2.76
N SER A 178 0.78 8.67 -1.70
CA SER A 178 -0.04 9.46 -0.78
C SER A 178 0.78 10.56 -0.09
N LYS A 179 2.00 10.25 0.34
CA LYS A 179 2.92 11.25 0.93
C LYS A 179 3.29 12.33 -0.06
N LEU A 180 3.66 11.96 -1.30
CA LEU A 180 3.97 12.93 -2.35
C LEU A 180 2.78 13.85 -2.68
N LYS A 181 1.55 13.31 -2.69
CA LYS A 181 0.33 14.12 -2.87
C LYS A 181 0.15 15.11 -1.71
N ALA A 182 0.27 14.64 -0.47
CA ALA A 182 0.16 15.49 0.71
C ALA A 182 1.23 16.59 0.75
N ASP A 183 2.48 16.27 0.37
CA ASP A 183 3.57 17.25 0.31
C ASP A 183 3.33 18.28 -0.80
N ARG A 184 2.83 17.85 -1.96
CA ARG A 184 2.43 18.76 -3.05
C ARG A 184 1.32 19.71 -2.60
N GLU A 185 0.27 19.19 -1.96
CA GLU A 185 -0.82 20.01 -1.41
C GLU A 185 -0.31 21.01 -0.38
N ARG A 186 0.55 20.56 0.56
CA ARG A 186 1.16 21.45 1.55
C ARG A 186 2.01 22.54 0.91
N SER A 187 2.75 22.23 -0.15
CA SER A 187 3.64 23.20 -0.82
C SER A 187 2.88 24.39 -1.42
N VAL A 188 1.69 24.16 -1.96
CA VAL A 188 0.85 25.20 -2.59
C VAL A 188 -0.05 25.93 -1.58
N GLN A 189 -0.20 25.39 -0.37
CA GLN A 189 -0.94 26.02 0.73
C GLN A 189 -0.06 26.99 1.55
N THR A 190 1.22 27.16 1.22
CA THR A 190 2.09 28.10 1.91
C THR A 190 1.68 29.55 1.63
N MET A 191 1.76 30.41 2.66
CA MET A 191 1.45 31.84 2.50
C MET A 191 2.34 32.51 1.45
N ASP A 192 3.58 32.05 1.32
CA ASP A 192 4.49 32.52 0.28
C ASP A 192 4.03 32.16 -1.15
N ALA A 193 3.52 30.93 -1.35
CA ALA A 193 2.91 30.55 -2.63
C ALA A 193 1.65 31.38 -2.92
N TYR A 194 0.81 31.59 -1.89
CA TYR A 194 -0.37 32.46 -1.99
C TYR A 194 0.01 33.88 -2.41
N LEU A 195 0.95 34.51 -1.69
CA LEU A 195 1.39 35.87 -1.96
C LEU A 195 1.94 36.00 -3.37
N ARG A 196 2.83 35.10 -3.80
CA ARG A 196 3.40 35.11 -5.16
C ARG A 196 2.33 35.04 -6.25
N VAL A 197 1.27 34.25 -6.06
CA VAL A 197 0.18 34.17 -7.05
C VAL A 197 -0.65 35.44 -7.03
N VAL A 198 -1.08 35.93 -5.87
CA VAL A 198 -1.99 37.08 -5.79
C VAL A 198 -1.29 38.37 -6.22
N THR A 199 -0.02 38.57 -5.88
CA THR A 199 0.76 39.74 -6.35
C THR A 199 1.19 39.65 -7.81
N SER A 200 0.94 38.54 -8.50
CA SER A 200 1.14 38.45 -9.96
C SER A 200 -0.01 39.07 -10.76
N ILE A 201 -1.12 39.38 -10.07
CA ILE A 201 -2.23 40.15 -10.63
C ILE A 201 -1.75 41.60 -10.79
N PRO A 202 -1.86 42.20 -11.99
CA PRO A 202 -1.43 43.57 -12.21
C PRO A 202 -2.05 44.55 -11.21
N GLY A 203 -1.23 45.42 -10.62
CA GLY A 203 -1.69 46.45 -9.67
C GLY A 203 -2.03 45.95 -8.25
N ILE A 204 -1.78 44.67 -7.94
CA ILE A 204 -1.98 44.08 -6.61
C ILE A 204 -0.64 43.90 -5.92
N ASP A 205 -0.48 44.49 -4.74
CA ASP A 205 0.73 44.38 -3.92
C ASP A 205 0.56 43.39 -2.75
N SER A 206 1.60 43.22 -1.94
CA SER A 206 1.57 42.29 -0.82
C SER A 206 0.59 42.69 0.28
N HIS A 207 0.30 43.98 0.45
CA HIS A 207 -0.70 44.44 1.42
C HIS A 207 -2.10 44.02 0.96
N ASP A 208 -2.44 44.32 -0.31
CA ASP A 208 -3.71 43.91 -0.91
C ASP A 208 -3.90 42.38 -0.85
N ALA A 209 -2.84 41.63 -1.16
CA ALA A 209 -2.87 40.17 -1.12
C ALA A 209 -3.16 39.65 0.29
N ASN A 210 -2.57 40.27 1.33
CA ASN A 210 -2.87 39.91 2.72
C ASN A 210 -4.31 40.25 3.12
N ALA A 211 -4.85 41.39 2.68
CA ALA A 211 -6.23 41.79 2.93
C ALA A 211 -7.22 40.78 2.29
N LEU A 212 -6.97 40.39 1.04
CA LEU A 212 -7.75 39.36 0.35
C LEU A 212 -7.68 38.00 1.04
N ASN A 213 -6.51 37.60 1.55
CA ASN A 213 -6.36 36.33 2.26
C ASN A 213 -7.17 36.30 3.56
N GLN A 214 -7.21 37.42 4.29
CA GLN A 214 -7.92 37.52 5.56
C GLN A 214 -9.45 37.59 5.35
N ALA A 215 -9.90 38.32 4.32
CA ALA A 215 -11.31 38.60 4.10
C ALA A 215 -12.01 37.57 3.19
N VAL A 216 -11.37 37.16 2.10
CA VAL A 216 -11.95 36.27 1.08
C VAL A 216 -11.38 34.85 1.20
N GLY A 217 -10.12 34.73 1.61
CA GLY A 217 -9.45 33.44 1.82
C GLY A 217 -8.71 32.97 0.58
N SER A 218 -9.05 31.77 0.10
CA SER A 218 -8.28 31.07 -0.94
C SER A 218 -8.30 31.80 -2.30
N ILE A 219 -7.29 31.55 -3.13
CA ILE A 219 -7.24 32.05 -4.52
C ILE A 219 -8.50 31.61 -5.30
N GLU A 220 -9.02 30.42 -5.05
CA GLU A 220 -10.26 29.94 -5.67
C GLU A 220 -11.47 30.78 -5.24
N ALA A 221 -11.55 31.14 -3.96
CA ALA A 221 -12.60 32.03 -3.46
C ALA A 221 -12.48 33.43 -4.08
N ILE A 222 -11.26 33.95 -4.23
CA ILE A 222 -11.00 35.25 -4.89
C ILE A 222 -11.43 35.22 -6.35
N ALA A 223 -11.10 34.16 -7.09
CA ALA A 223 -11.53 34.01 -8.49
C ALA A 223 -13.07 34.00 -8.64
N LYS A 224 -13.77 33.49 -7.64
CA LYS A 224 -15.24 33.39 -7.57
C LYS A 224 -15.92 34.58 -6.87
N ALA A 225 -15.19 35.44 -6.18
CA ALA A 225 -15.73 36.63 -5.54
C ALA A 225 -16.24 37.63 -6.58
N SER A 226 -17.37 38.29 -6.30
CA SER A 226 -17.81 39.43 -7.11
C SER A 226 -17.04 40.68 -6.70
N LYS A 227 -17.06 41.71 -7.56
CA LYS A 227 -16.45 43.01 -7.25
C LYS A 227 -17.03 43.61 -5.98
N GLU A 228 -18.35 43.54 -5.82
CA GLU A 228 -19.09 44.07 -4.67
C GLU A 228 -18.66 43.35 -3.40
N TYR A 229 -18.54 42.02 -3.45
CA TYR A 229 -18.06 41.22 -2.32
C TYR A 229 -16.62 41.60 -1.92
N ILE A 230 -15.73 41.81 -2.89
CA ILE A 230 -14.36 42.26 -2.59
C ILE A 230 -14.38 43.63 -1.90
N LEU A 231 -15.17 44.58 -2.40
CA LEU A 231 -15.25 45.94 -1.84
C LEU A 231 -15.94 46.01 -0.46
N GLU A 232 -16.84 45.08 -0.17
CA GLU A 232 -17.54 45.01 1.12
C GLU A 232 -16.63 44.49 2.24
N TYR A 233 -15.76 43.52 1.92
CA TYR A 233 -14.96 42.81 2.92
C TYR A 233 -13.47 43.15 2.91
N THR A 234 -13.00 43.98 1.98
CA THR A 234 -11.60 44.45 1.91
C THR A 234 -11.51 45.96 1.79
N ASP A 235 -10.33 46.51 2.03
CA ASP A 235 -10.00 47.93 1.83
C ASP A 235 -9.44 48.24 0.43
N LEU A 236 -9.57 47.31 -0.51
CA LEU A 236 -9.11 47.50 -1.89
C LEU A 236 -9.94 48.58 -2.60
N SER A 237 -9.29 49.31 -3.53
CA SER A 237 -10.00 50.28 -4.36
C SER A 237 -10.93 49.62 -5.38
N ALA A 238 -11.94 50.36 -5.85
CA ALA A 238 -12.86 49.91 -6.90
C ALA A 238 -12.13 49.48 -8.19
N GLU A 239 -10.99 50.08 -8.49
CA GLU A 239 -10.13 49.75 -9.64
C GLU A 239 -9.38 48.42 -9.43
N LYS A 240 -8.84 48.19 -8.23
CA LYS A 240 -8.17 46.93 -7.88
C LYS A 240 -9.18 45.77 -7.85
N ALA A 241 -10.35 45.96 -7.27
CA ALA A 241 -11.42 44.96 -7.25
C ALA A 241 -11.92 44.59 -8.66
N GLU A 242 -12.03 45.59 -9.56
CA GLU A 242 -12.36 45.37 -10.97
C GLU A 242 -11.26 44.57 -11.69
N THR A 243 -10.00 44.95 -11.47
CA THR A 243 -8.82 44.29 -12.05
C THR A 243 -8.76 42.81 -11.65
N ILE A 244 -8.99 42.49 -10.38
CA ILE A 244 -9.05 41.10 -9.89
C ILE A 244 -10.16 40.32 -10.60
N THR A 245 -11.37 40.90 -10.68
CA THR A 245 -12.52 40.25 -11.31
C THR A 245 -12.26 39.96 -12.78
N ARG A 246 -11.71 40.94 -13.53
CA ARG A 246 -11.36 40.77 -14.94
C ARG A 246 -10.22 39.76 -15.12
N PHE A 247 -9.20 39.80 -14.27
CA PHE A 247 -8.07 38.88 -14.34
C PHE A 247 -8.50 37.41 -14.30
N PHE A 248 -9.49 37.05 -13.48
CA PHE A 248 -9.96 35.66 -13.39
C PHE A 248 -11.05 35.28 -14.40
N ARG A 249 -11.78 36.25 -14.98
CA ARG A 249 -13.01 35.98 -15.74
C ARG A 249 -13.03 36.48 -17.17
N ASP A 250 -12.17 37.43 -17.51
CA ASP A 250 -12.11 38.03 -18.84
C ASP A 250 -10.90 37.52 -19.61
N GLN A 251 -11.19 36.62 -20.57
CA GLN A 251 -10.18 36.00 -21.43
C GLN A 251 -9.37 37.00 -22.25
N SER A 252 -9.97 38.12 -22.64
CA SER A 252 -9.26 39.16 -23.40
C SER A 252 -8.29 39.96 -22.53
N TYR A 253 -8.56 40.03 -21.22
CA TYR A 253 -7.79 40.79 -20.25
C TYR A 253 -6.56 40.03 -19.75
N TYR A 254 -6.68 38.75 -19.37
CA TYR A 254 -5.53 37.99 -18.87
C TYR A 254 -4.62 37.40 -19.97
N LEU A 255 -5.08 37.30 -21.23
CA LEU A 255 -4.25 36.92 -22.39
C LEU A 255 -3.67 38.14 -23.15
N GLY A 256 -4.06 39.36 -22.78
CA GLY A 256 -3.59 40.58 -23.42
C GLY A 256 -2.09 40.83 -23.16
N PRO A 257 -1.35 41.45 -24.11
CA PRO A 257 0.04 41.80 -23.90
C PRO A 257 0.17 42.78 -22.73
N LYS A 258 0.90 42.36 -21.70
CA LYS A 258 1.24 43.21 -20.54
C LYS A 258 2.41 44.11 -20.94
N ILE A 259 2.12 45.19 -21.64
CA ILE A 259 3.13 46.20 -22.00
C ILE A 259 3.37 47.06 -20.76
N SER A 260 4.56 46.92 -20.17
CA SER A 260 5.10 47.80 -19.13
C SER A 260 5.66 49.08 -19.73
#